data_AF-A0A3L6F451-F1
#
_entry.id   AF-A0A3L6F451-F1
#
_cell.length_a   1.000
_cell.length_b   1.000
_cell.length_c   1.000
_cell.angle_alpha   90.00
_cell.angle_beta   90.00
_cell.angle_gamma   90.00
#
_symmetry.space_group_name_H-M   'P 1'
#
loop_
_entity.id
_entity.type
_entity.pdbx_description
1 polymer ?
#
loop_
_entity_poly.entity_id
_entity_poly.type
_entity_poly.pdbx_seq_one_letter_code
_entity_poly.pdbx_strand_id
1 'polypeptide(L)'
;MATGSEASKAAEAVLDWHKQDNKRMLHAVYRVGDLDRTIKYAHGGKITRDPGPVKGGSTVIAFAQDPDGYMFELIQRAETPEPLCQALGMKLLRKKDVAIGTNDVYKSAEAVDLATKELVLVDNTDFVRELQ
;
A
#
# COMPACT_ATOMS: atom_id res chain seq x y z
N MET A 1 -14.63 10.79 42.57
CA MET A 1 -13.66 9.68 42.66
C MET A 1 -14.41 8.42 42.25
N ALA A 2 -14.28 7.96 41.01
CA ALA A 2 -14.89 6.69 40.61
C ALA A 2 -14.29 5.58 41.48
N THR A 3 -15.15 4.79 42.13
CA THR A 3 -14.69 3.72 43.01
C THR A 3 -14.14 2.57 42.14
N GLY A 4 -13.10 1.86 42.60
CA GLY A 4 -12.43 0.82 41.81
C GLY A 4 -13.34 -0.32 41.32
N SER A 5 -14.54 -0.45 41.88
CA SER A 5 -15.60 -1.41 41.50
C SER A 5 -16.31 -1.06 40.19
N GLU A 6 -16.49 0.22 39.87
CA GLU A 6 -17.13 0.63 38.61
C GLU A 6 -16.16 0.50 37.43
N ALA A 7 -14.88 0.78 37.67
CA ALA A 7 -13.83 0.59 36.67
C ALA A 7 -13.62 -0.89 36.30
N SER A 8 -13.74 -1.81 37.26
CA SER A 8 -13.60 -3.25 36.98
C SER A 8 -14.78 -3.78 36.14
N LYS A 9 -16.01 -3.35 36.43
CA LYS A 9 -17.21 -3.73 35.65
C LYS A 9 -17.14 -3.22 34.21
N ALA A 10 -16.63 -2.00 34.01
CA ALA A 10 -16.43 -1.46 32.68
C ALA A 10 -15.37 -2.25 31.89
N ALA A 11 -14.28 -2.67 32.53
CA ALA A 11 -13.24 -3.47 31.88
C ALA A 11 -13.75 -4.86 31.47
N GLU A 12 -14.52 -5.54 32.33
CA GLU A 12 -15.15 -6.83 32.02
C GLU A 12 -16.13 -6.71 30.86
N ALA A 13 -16.99 -5.69 30.85
CA ALA A 13 -17.92 -5.44 29.75
C ALA A 13 -17.21 -5.20 28.40
N VAL A 14 -16.08 -4.49 28.40
CA VAL A 14 -15.27 -4.28 27.20
C VAL A 14 -14.67 -5.60 26.70
N LEU A 15 -14.17 -6.46 27.60
CA LEU A 15 -13.63 -7.76 27.22
C LEU A 15 -14.71 -8.68 26.63
N ASP A 16 -15.91 -8.68 27.20
CA ASP A 16 -17.01 -9.50 26.70
C ASP A 16 -17.54 -9.00 25.36
N TRP A 17 -17.52 -7.69 25.12
CA TRP A 17 -17.82 -7.12 23.82
C TRP A 17 -16.79 -7.55 22.76
N HIS A 18 -15.49 -7.56 23.07
CA HIS A 18 -14.46 -8.01 22.12
C HIS A 18 -14.61 -9.47 21.73
N LYS A 19 -15.07 -10.35 22.63
CA LYS A 19 -15.32 -11.77 22.34
C LYS A 19 -16.53 -11.98 21.42
N GLN A 20 -17.51 -11.08 21.48
CA GLN A 20 -18.74 -11.13 20.67
C GLN A 20 -18.61 -10.41 19.33
N ASP A 21 -17.59 -9.57 19.19
CA ASP A 21 -17.39 -8.77 17.97
C ASP A 21 -16.69 -9.59 16.86
N ASN A 22 -17.10 -9.34 15.62
CA ASN A 22 -16.50 -9.92 14.42
C ASN A 22 -15.65 -8.86 13.70
N LYS A 23 -14.70 -8.25 14.43
CA LYS A 23 -13.75 -7.32 13.81
C LYS A 23 -12.83 -8.08 12.87
N ARG A 24 -12.69 -7.56 11.66
CA ARG A 24 -11.73 -8.07 10.67
C ARG A 24 -10.97 -6.92 10.04
N MET A 25 -9.76 -7.20 9.59
CA MET A 25 -9.00 -6.27 8.76
C MET A 25 -9.74 -6.10 7.42
N LEU A 26 -9.94 -4.85 7.00
CA LEU A 26 -10.72 -4.53 5.79
C LEU A 26 -9.81 -4.37 4.57
N HIS A 27 -8.93 -3.37 4.64
CA HIS A 27 -7.96 -3.07 3.62
C HIS A 27 -6.80 -2.26 4.20
N ALA A 28 -5.65 -2.38 3.56
CA ALA A 28 -4.51 -1.52 3.85
C ALA A 28 -4.48 -0.35 2.85
N VAL A 29 -4.22 0.86 3.35
CA VAL A 29 -4.16 2.08 2.53
C VAL A 29 -2.71 2.49 2.35
N TYR A 30 -2.26 2.57 1.09
CA TYR A 30 -0.90 2.97 0.74
C TYR A 30 -0.88 4.13 -0.24
N ARG A 31 0.05 5.06 0.00
CA ARG A 31 0.34 6.15 -0.93
C ARG A 31 1.47 5.76 -1.85
N VAL A 32 1.29 5.94 -3.15
CA VAL A 32 2.24 5.55 -4.20
C VAL A 32 2.68 6.75 -5.01
N GLY A 33 3.90 6.71 -5.55
CA GLY A 33 4.45 7.80 -6.36
C GLY A 33 3.89 7.84 -7.78
N ASP A 34 3.67 6.67 -8.38
CA ASP A 34 3.07 6.50 -9.70
C ASP A 34 2.12 5.29 -9.63
N LEU A 35 0.82 5.57 -9.76
CA LEU A 35 -0.25 4.59 -9.58
C LEU A 35 -0.34 3.62 -10.76
N ASP A 36 -0.20 4.11 -11.99
CA ASP A 36 -0.26 3.28 -13.20
C ASP A 36 0.91 2.30 -13.21
N ARG A 37 2.10 2.79 -12.86
CA ARG A 37 3.28 1.94 -12.69
C ARG A 37 3.07 0.93 -11.57
N THR A 38 2.58 1.34 -10.42
CA THR A 38 2.31 0.43 -9.30
C THR A 38 1.37 -0.71 -9.71
N ILE A 39 0.32 -0.38 -10.47
CA ILE A 39 -0.66 -1.37 -10.93
C ILE A 39 -0.06 -2.34 -11.94
N LYS A 40 0.75 -1.85 -12.87
CA LYS A 40 1.47 -2.71 -13.83
C LYS A 40 2.29 -3.79 -13.12
N TYR A 41 2.91 -3.45 -11.99
CA TYR A 41 3.75 -4.36 -11.21
C TYR A 41 3.04 -5.04 -10.03
N ALA A 42 1.70 -4.98 -9.96
CA ALA A 42 0.91 -5.72 -8.99
C ALA A 42 0.85 -7.21 -9.36
N HIS A 43 1.99 -7.89 -9.31
CA HIS A 43 2.11 -9.31 -9.66
C HIS A 43 1.26 -10.17 -8.72
N GLY A 44 0.29 -10.89 -9.28
CA GLY A 44 -0.63 -11.75 -8.53
C GLY A 44 -1.82 -11.02 -7.88
N GLY A 45 -1.86 -9.69 -7.90
CA GLY A 45 -3.00 -8.90 -7.43
C GLY A 45 -4.00 -8.63 -8.55
N LYS A 46 -5.30 -8.74 -8.25
CA LYS A 46 -6.37 -8.37 -9.17
C LYS A 46 -6.79 -6.91 -8.95
N ILE A 47 -6.71 -6.07 -9.97
CA ILE A 47 -7.30 -4.73 -9.90
C ILE A 47 -8.83 -4.84 -9.92
N THR A 48 -9.49 -4.39 -8.86
CA THR A 48 -10.95 -4.40 -8.73
C THR A 48 -11.58 -3.06 -9.03
N ARG A 49 -10.77 -2.00 -9.02
CA ARG A 49 -11.13 -0.65 -9.45
C ARG A 49 -9.92 -0.01 -10.09
N ASP A 50 -10.06 0.35 -11.36
CA ASP A 50 -9.03 1.05 -12.12
C ASP A 50 -8.75 2.45 -11.54
N PRO A 51 -7.55 3.00 -11.80
CA PRO A 51 -7.18 4.36 -11.42
C PRO A 51 -8.25 5.37 -11.83
N GLY A 52 -8.69 6.16 -10.85
CA GLY A 52 -9.57 7.28 -11.15
C GLY A 52 -9.83 8.17 -9.95
N PRO A 53 -10.24 9.42 -10.19
CA PRO A 53 -10.57 10.35 -9.12
C PRO A 53 -11.70 9.81 -8.24
N VAL A 54 -11.63 10.10 -6.95
CA VAL A 54 -12.75 9.87 -6.03
C VAL A 54 -13.94 10.76 -6.40
N LYS A 55 -15.16 10.29 -6.11
CA LYS A 55 -16.36 11.13 -6.31
C LYS A 55 -16.24 12.39 -5.42
N GLY A 56 -16.27 13.56 -6.05
CA GLY A 56 -16.21 14.85 -5.34
C GLY A 56 -14.80 15.32 -4.96
N GLY A 57 -13.73 14.68 -5.46
CA GLY A 57 -12.36 15.13 -5.24
C GLY A 57 -11.46 14.87 -6.45
N SER A 58 -10.22 15.37 -6.40
CA SER A 58 -9.20 15.16 -7.44
C SER A 58 -8.25 14.01 -7.14
N THR A 59 -8.29 13.45 -5.92
CA THR A 59 -7.40 12.35 -5.52
C THR A 59 -7.68 11.11 -6.36
N VAL A 60 -6.68 10.64 -7.09
CA VAL A 60 -6.74 9.41 -7.89
C VAL A 60 -6.46 8.21 -7.01
N ILE A 61 -7.35 7.22 -7.05
CA ILE A 61 -7.22 5.97 -6.30
C ILE A 61 -7.47 4.75 -7.18
N ALA A 62 -6.94 3.61 -6.75
CA ALA A 62 -7.23 2.30 -7.29
C ALA A 62 -7.41 1.28 -6.16
N PHE A 63 -8.14 0.18 -6.44
CA PHE A 63 -8.21 -0.96 -5.53
C PHE A 63 -7.57 -2.19 -6.17
N ALA A 64 -6.71 -2.84 -5.40
CA ALA A 64 -6.14 -4.15 -5.74
C ALA A 64 -6.56 -5.18 -4.69
N GLN A 65 -6.81 -6.41 -5.12
CA GLN A 65 -7.15 -7.55 -4.27
C GLN A 65 -6.04 -8.58 -4.37
N ASP A 66 -5.56 -9.11 -3.25
CA ASP A 66 -4.63 -10.23 -3.25
C ASP A 66 -5.33 -11.57 -3.53
N PRO A 67 -4.60 -12.66 -3.79
CA PRO A 67 -5.19 -13.97 -4.05
C PRO A 67 -6.12 -14.50 -2.94
N ASP A 68 -5.89 -14.07 -1.69
CA ASP A 68 -6.67 -14.49 -0.51
C ASP A 68 -7.91 -13.60 -0.28
N GLY A 69 -8.10 -12.56 -1.09
CA GLY A 69 -9.25 -11.67 -1.08
C GLY A 69 -9.11 -10.40 -0.24
N TYR A 70 -7.94 -10.17 0.38
CA TYR A 70 -7.64 -8.93 1.10
C TYR A 70 -7.46 -7.77 0.13
N MET A 71 -7.94 -6.60 0.53
CA MET A 71 -8.04 -5.43 -0.33
C MET A 71 -6.94 -4.41 0.00
N PHE A 72 -6.44 -3.73 -1.02
CA PHE A 72 -5.48 -2.65 -0.93
C PHE A 72 -6.06 -1.41 -1.61
N GLU A 73 -6.07 -0.29 -0.89
CA GLU A 73 -6.38 1.02 -1.44
C GLU A 73 -5.08 1.75 -1.78
N LEU A 74 -4.86 1.99 -3.06
CA LEU A 74 -3.70 2.70 -3.56
C LEU A 74 -4.09 4.15 -3.86
N ILE A 75 -3.36 5.10 -3.28
CA ILE A 75 -3.61 6.54 -3.42
C ILE A 75 -2.42 7.19 -4.12
N GLN A 76 -2.66 7.81 -5.27
CA GLN A 76 -1.65 8.60 -5.98
C GLN A 76 -1.19 9.78 -5.11
N ARG A 77 0.12 9.93 -4.92
CA ARG A 77 0.69 11.12 -4.28
C ARG A 77 0.62 12.30 -5.24
N ALA A 78 0.46 13.50 -4.68
CA ALA A 78 0.71 14.70 -5.44
C ALA A 78 2.17 14.70 -5.94
N GLU A 79 2.36 15.11 -7.18
CA GLU A 79 3.68 15.33 -7.75
C GLU A 79 4.46 16.27 -6.84
N THR A 80 5.68 15.86 -6.47
CA THR A 80 6.57 16.71 -5.69
C THR A 80 7.48 17.41 -6.69
N PRO A 81 7.49 18.75 -6.78
CA PRO A 81 8.34 19.43 -7.75
C PRO A 81 9.82 19.09 -7.52
N GLU A 82 10.47 18.54 -8.53
CA GLU A 82 11.93 18.41 -8.56
C GLU A 82 12.56 19.81 -8.74
N PRO A 83 13.67 20.15 -8.05
CA PRO A 83 14.77 19.26 -7.66
C PRO A 83 14.93 19.01 -6.16
N LEU A 84 13.99 19.46 -5.31
CA LEU A 84 14.17 19.42 -3.85
C LEU A 84 14.28 17.98 -3.28
N CYS A 85 13.61 17.01 -3.90
CA CYS A 85 13.57 15.61 -3.43
C CYS A 85 14.91 14.86 -3.64
N GLN A 86 15.62 15.16 -4.74
CA GLN A 86 16.95 14.62 -5.02
C GLN A 86 18.04 15.40 -4.25
N ALA A 87 17.95 16.73 -4.22
CA ALA A 87 18.96 17.61 -3.61
C ALA A 87 19.01 17.54 -2.07
N LEU A 88 17.87 17.34 -1.40
CA LEU A 88 17.83 17.21 0.07
C LEU A 88 18.26 15.83 0.57
N GLY A 89 18.65 14.90 -0.30
CA GLY A 89 19.05 13.55 0.10
C GLY A 89 17.98 12.87 0.98
N MET A 90 16.71 13.24 0.79
CA MET A 90 15.57 12.64 1.49
C MET A 90 15.34 11.26 0.90
N LYS A 91 16.29 10.36 1.15
CA LYS A 91 16.16 8.92 0.98
C LYS A 91 14.94 8.54 1.80
N LEU A 92 13.83 8.36 1.09
CA LEU A 92 12.51 8.07 1.65
C LEU A 92 12.72 7.01 2.74
N LEU A 93 12.56 7.41 4.01
CA LEU A 93 12.76 6.52 5.15
C LEU A 93 11.80 5.36 4.93
N ARG A 94 12.35 4.18 4.60
CA ARG A 94 11.60 2.95 4.33
C ARG A 94 10.68 2.70 5.51
N LYS A 95 9.39 2.98 5.32
CA LYS A 95 8.36 2.55 6.27
C LYS A 95 8.30 1.02 6.20
N LYS A 96 8.00 0.43 7.37
CA LYS A 96 7.85 -1.02 7.61
C LYS A 96 7.33 -1.78 6.39
N ASP A 97 8.03 -2.85 6.05
CA ASP A 97 7.68 -3.75 4.95
C ASP A 97 6.29 -4.37 5.19
N VAL A 98 5.57 -4.59 4.10
CA VAL A 98 4.37 -5.42 4.08
C VAL A 98 4.81 -6.85 3.77
N ALA A 99 4.46 -7.80 4.63
CA ALA A 99 4.72 -9.20 4.37
C ALA A 99 3.63 -9.77 3.45
N ILE A 100 4.05 -10.45 2.38
CA ILE A 100 3.16 -11.19 1.48
C ILE A 100 3.42 -12.67 1.73
N GLY A 101 2.37 -13.42 2.08
CA GLY A 101 2.41 -14.87 2.19
C GLY A 101 2.30 -15.52 0.82
N THR A 102 3.17 -16.49 0.52
CA THR A 102 3.10 -17.28 -0.73
C THR A 102 3.42 -18.74 -0.43
N ASN A 103 2.95 -19.65 -1.29
CA ASN A 103 3.24 -21.08 -1.15
C ASN A 103 4.68 -21.45 -1.56
N ASP A 104 5.36 -20.62 -2.34
CA ASP A 104 6.72 -20.85 -2.86
C ASP A 104 7.48 -19.53 -2.94
N VAL A 105 8.31 -19.28 -1.93
CA VAL A 105 9.06 -18.02 -1.79
C VAL A 105 10.13 -17.87 -2.87
N TYR A 106 10.72 -18.96 -3.36
CA TYR A 106 11.78 -18.89 -4.38
C TYR A 106 11.22 -18.48 -5.74
N LYS A 107 10.10 -19.08 -6.17
CA LYS A 107 9.42 -18.64 -7.40
C LYS A 107 8.92 -17.20 -7.30
N SER A 108 8.41 -16.82 -6.14
CA SER A 108 7.97 -15.45 -5.89
C SER A 108 9.15 -14.47 -5.95
N ALA A 109 10.31 -14.85 -5.42
CA ALA A 109 11.52 -14.04 -5.48
C ALA A 109 12.04 -13.86 -6.91
N GLU A 110 12.00 -14.91 -7.75
CA GLU A 110 12.37 -14.80 -9.17
C GLU A 110 11.42 -13.87 -9.94
N ALA A 111 10.12 -13.96 -9.68
CA ALA A 111 9.13 -13.07 -10.29
C ALA A 111 9.34 -11.60 -9.86
N VAL A 112 9.63 -11.37 -8.57
CA VAL A 112 9.97 -10.04 -8.05
C VAL A 112 11.27 -9.54 -8.66
N ASP A 113 12.32 -10.36 -8.76
CA ASP A 113 13.60 -9.96 -9.36
C ASP A 113 13.43 -9.57 -10.83
N LEU A 114 12.66 -10.34 -11.60
CA LEU A 114 12.33 -10.02 -13.00
C LEU A 114 11.56 -8.69 -13.11
N ALA A 115 10.50 -8.52 -12.30
CA ALA A 115 9.70 -7.30 -12.27
C ALA A 115 10.53 -6.06 -11.89
N THR A 116 11.45 -6.22 -10.94
CA THR A 116 12.31 -5.13 -10.46
C THR A 116 13.40 -4.79 -11.49
N LYS A 117 13.89 -5.76 -12.25
CA LYS A 117 14.82 -5.52 -13.38
C LYS A 117 14.14 -4.75 -14.51
N GLU A 118 12.91 -5.10 -14.87
CA GLU A 118 12.12 -4.33 -15.84
C GLU A 118 11.86 -2.91 -15.36
N LEU A 119 11.58 -2.73 -14.07
CA LEU A 119 11.38 -1.43 -13.45
C LEU A 119 12.60 -0.51 -13.63
N VAL A 120 13.80 -1.01 -13.35
CA VAL A 120 15.08 -0.26 -13.45
C VAL A 120 15.44 0.05 -14.91
N LEU A 121 15.13 -0.84 -15.85
CA LEU A 121 15.40 -0.61 -17.27
C LEU A 121 14.50 0.49 -17.86
N VAL A 122 13.24 0.58 -17.41
CA VAL A 122 12.31 1.65 -17.84
C VAL A 122 12.81 3.01 -17.36
N ASP A 123 13.23 3.14 -16.09
CA ASP A 123 13.77 4.40 -15.55
C ASP A 123 14.99 4.91 -16.34
N ASN A 124 15.89 4.01 -16.75
CA ASN A 124 17.05 4.38 -17.55
C ASN A 124 16.69 4.78 -19.00
N THR A 125 15.60 4.22 -19.55
CA THR A 125 15.21 4.49 -20.93
C THR A 125 14.48 5.84 -21.04
N ASP A 126 13.68 6.19 -20.03
CA ASP A 126 13.00 7.49 -19.96
C ASP A 126 14.00 8.62 -19.69
N PHE A 127 15.03 8.39 -18.86
CA PHE A 127 16.13 9.34 -18.65
C PHE A 127 16.95 9.65 -19.92
N VAL A 128 17.14 8.65 -20.79
CA VAL A 128 17.89 8.83 -22.05
C VAL A 128 17.06 9.58 -23.10
N ARG A 129 15.73 9.53 -23.04
CA ARG A 129 14.84 10.24 -23.98
C ARG A 129 14.66 11.73 -23.64
N GLU A 130 14.82 12.13 -22.38
CA GLU A 130 14.79 13.55 -21.98
C GLU A 130 16.11 14.31 -22.25
N LEU A 131 17.18 13.61 -22.65
CA LEU A 131 18.50 14.19 -22.93
C LEU A 131 18.82 14.33 -24.44
N GLN A 132 17.83 14.19 -25.32
CA GLN A 132 17.93 14.41 -26.77
C GLN A 132 16.93 15.47 -27.24
#